data_AF-A0A2U3LPD8-F1
#
_entry.id   AF-A0A2U3LPD8-F1
#
_cell.length_a   1.000
_cell.length_b   1.000
_cell.length_c   1.000
_cell.angle_alpha   90.00
_cell.angle_beta   90.00
_cell.angle_gamma   90.00
#
_symmetry.space_group_name_H-M   'P 1'
#
loop_
_entity.id
_entity.type
_entity.pdbx_description
1 polymer ?
#
loop_
_entity_poly.entity_id
_entity_poly.type
_entity_poly.pdbx_seq_one_letter_code
_entity_poly.pdbx_strand_id
1 'polypeptide(L)'
;MLKAGKKPCRICRRWFHPDARVGERQRACGKPECQAARRQKTQADWRRRNPDYPIAWKLDQRAAQSPPPEPLRFPAPLNQLPWEFAKDQFSPQGADFIGVMSALILRAAKDQIRPYLHDPTGVPGRLPLSPEKTSSSFPHTESRAGDDATGVSPTGPAMGTSASP
;
A
#
# COMPACT_ATOMS: atom_id res chain seq x y z
N MET A 1 -56.70 -2.80 -8.95
CA MET A 1 -55.88 -2.08 -7.96
C MET A 1 -54.48 -2.71 -7.89
N LEU A 2 -53.47 -2.05 -8.45
CA LEU A 2 -52.08 -2.54 -8.42
C LEU A 2 -51.57 -2.47 -6.98
N LYS A 3 -51.18 -3.62 -6.40
CA LYS A 3 -50.66 -3.73 -5.02
C LYS A 3 -49.51 -2.73 -4.82
N ALA A 4 -49.77 -1.66 -4.06
CA ALA A 4 -48.80 -0.60 -3.79
C ALA A 4 -47.52 -1.20 -3.20
N GLY A 5 -46.37 -0.90 -3.83
CA GLY A 5 -45.04 -1.26 -3.32
C GLY A 5 -44.36 -2.48 -3.94
N LYS A 6 -44.90 -3.16 -4.96
CA LYS A 6 -44.13 -4.18 -5.70
C LYS A 6 -43.32 -3.54 -6.82
N LYS A 7 -42.10 -4.02 -7.06
CA LYS A 7 -41.24 -3.58 -8.17
C LYS A 7 -40.43 -4.73 -8.78
N PRO A 8 -39.97 -4.63 -10.03
CA PRO A 8 -39.18 -5.68 -10.67
C PRO A 8 -37.73 -5.70 -10.13
N CYS A 9 -37.18 -6.89 -9.93
CA CYS A 9 -35.76 -7.08 -9.61
C CYS A 9 -34.89 -6.72 -10.82
N ARG A 10 -33.85 -5.89 -10.65
CA ARG A 10 -32.94 -5.56 -11.77
C ARG A 10 -32.09 -6.72 -12.30
N ILE A 11 -32.06 -7.86 -11.60
CA ILE A 11 -31.23 -9.03 -11.95
C ILE A 11 -32.12 -10.12 -12.58
N CYS A 12 -33.03 -10.70 -11.81
CA CYS A 12 -33.90 -11.79 -12.29
C CYS A 12 -35.25 -11.33 -12.87
N ARG A 13 -35.52 -10.01 -12.90
CA ARG A 13 -36.75 -9.38 -13.44
C ARG A 13 -38.09 -9.78 -12.80
N ARG A 14 -38.09 -10.69 -11.83
CA ARG A 14 -39.28 -11.06 -11.07
C ARG A 14 -39.72 -9.91 -10.17
N TRP A 15 -41.04 -9.70 -10.07
CA TRP A 15 -41.64 -8.74 -9.16
C TRP A 15 -41.43 -9.17 -7.71
N PHE A 16 -40.98 -8.24 -6.87
CA PHE A 16 -40.77 -8.48 -5.44
C PHE A 16 -41.27 -7.28 -4.62
N HIS A 17 -41.54 -7.53 -3.35
CA HIS A 17 -41.83 -6.48 -2.39
C HIS A 17 -40.51 -6.08 -1.69
N PRO A 18 -40.08 -4.82 -1.76
CA PRO A 18 -38.90 -4.36 -1.04
C PRO A 18 -39.07 -4.49 0.46
N ASP A 19 -37.97 -4.73 1.15
CA ASP A 19 -37.90 -4.67 2.61
C ASP A 19 -38.22 -3.25 3.07
N ALA A 20 -39.09 -3.09 4.06
CA ALA A 20 -39.51 -1.79 4.60
C ALA A 20 -38.32 -0.93 5.08
N ARG A 21 -37.26 -1.55 5.62
CA ARG A 21 -36.06 -0.84 6.11
C ARG A 21 -35.25 -0.20 4.99
N VAL A 22 -35.23 -0.83 3.82
CA VAL A 22 -34.45 -0.39 2.66
C VAL A 22 -35.30 0.43 1.70
N GLY A 23 -36.57 0.05 1.58
CA GLY A 23 -37.60 0.68 0.77
C GLY A 23 -37.21 0.76 -0.70
N GLU A 24 -37.31 1.96 -1.24
CA GLU A 24 -37.03 2.22 -2.65
C GLU A 24 -35.59 1.95 -3.06
N ARG A 25 -34.64 2.03 -2.11
CA ARG A 25 -33.20 1.80 -2.35
C ARG A 25 -32.87 0.36 -2.75
N GLN A 26 -33.72 -0.61 -2.39
CA GLN A 26 -33.47 -2.01 -2.71
C GLN A 26 -33.70 -2.27 -4.20
N ARG A 27 -32.66 -2.39 -5.02
CA ARG A 27 -32.82 -2.55 -6.49
C ARG A 27 -32.94 -4.01 -6.97
N ALA A 28 -32.67 -4.97 -6.10
CA ALA A 28 -32.72 -6.40 -6.39
C ALA A 28 -33.44 -7.16 -5.28
N CYS A 29 -34.10 -8.26 -5.63
CA CYS A 29 -34.79 -9.10 -4.65
C CYS A 29 -33.81 -9.82 -3.71
N GLY A 30 -34.34 -10.38 -2.63
CA GLY A 30 -33.54 -11.07 -1.60
C GLY A 30 -33.02 -12.46 -1.98
N LYS A 31 -33.23 -12.94 -3.21
CA LYS A 31 -32.76 -14.26 -3.64
C LYS A 31 -31.23 -14.33 -3.60
N PRO A 32 -30.64 -15.45 -3.18
CA PRO A 32 -29.19 -15.58 -3.00
C PRO A 32 -28.42 -15.27 -4.29
N GLU A 33 -28.89 -15.77 -5.43
CA GLU A 33 -28.31 -15.49 -6.75
C GLU A 33 -28.27 -13.98 -7.08
N CYS A 34 -29.37 -13.28 -6.83
CA CYS A 34 -29.46 -11.83 -7.06
C CYS A 34 -28.58 -11.05 -6.08
N GLN A 35 -28.49 -11.48 -4.82
CA GLN A 35 -27.60 -10.86 -3.85
C GLN A 35 -26.13 -11.06 -4.22
N ALA A 36 -25.75 -12.28 -4.65
CA ALA A 36 -24.40 -12.61 -5.09
C ALA A 36 -23.99 -11.78 -6.32
N ALA A 37 -24.85 -11.72 -7.35
CA ALA A 37 -24.60 -10.91 -8.54
C ALA A 37 -24.48 -9.41 -8.21
N ARG A 38 -25.33 -8.89 -7.31
CA ARG A 38 -25.20 -7.51 -6.81
C ARG A 38 -23.87 -7.29 -6.09
N ARG A 39 -23.49 -8.19 -5.17
CA ARG A 39 -22.23 -8.12 -4.41
C ARG A 39 -21.03 -8.16 -5.34
N GLN A 40 -21.01 -9.05 -6.32
CA GLN A 40 -19.94 -9.17 -7.30
C GLN A 40 -19.77 -7.87 -8.10
N LYS A 41 -20.88 -7.27 -8.57
CA LYS A 41 -20.86 -5.99 -9.26
C LYS A 41 -20.31 -4.86 -8.38
N THR A 42 -20.76 -4.76 -7.13
CA THR A 42 -20.26 -3.76 -6.18
C THR A 42 -18.78 -3.95 -5.89
N GLN A 43 -18.32 -5.19 -5.68
CA GLN A 43 -16.91 -5.49 -5.47
C GLN A 43 -16.05 -5.19 -6.70
N ALA A 44 -16.53 -5.49 -7.91
CA ALA A 44 -15.81 -5.18 -9.14
C ALA A 44 -15.69 -3.67 -9.37
N ASP A 45 -16.77 -2.91 -9.15
CA ASP A 45 -16.75 -1.45 -9.24
C ASP A 45 -15.84 -0.83 -8.17
N TRP A 46 -15.87 -1.35 -6.95
CA TRP A 46 -14.96 -0.91 -5.89
C TRP A 46 -13.50 -1.20 -6.24
N ARG A 47 -13.18 -2.41 -6.73
CA ARG A 47 -11.81 -2.76 -7.16
C ARG A 47 -11.32 -1.89 -8.31
N ARG A 48 -12.19 -1.55 -9.26
CA ARG A 48 -11.86 -0.61 -10.35
C ARG A 48 -11.53 0.79 -9.82
N ARG A 49 -12.23 1.25 -8.77
CA ARG A 49 -11.97 2.54 -8.11
C ARG A 49 -10.75 2.52 -7.18
N ASN A 50 -10.28 1.34 -6.78
CA ASN A 50 -9.17 1.16 -5.85
C ASN A 50 -8.11 0.20 -6.46
N PRO A 51 -7.42 0.61 -7.54
CA PRO A 51 -6.49 -0.26 -8.26
C PRO A 51 -5.27 -0.67 -7.41
N ASP A 52 -4.87 0.15 -6.44
CA ASP A 52 -3.68 -0.08 -5.61
C ASP A 52 -3.97 -0.93 -4.37
N TYR A 53 -5.24 -1.14 -4.03
CA TYR A 53 -5.63 -1.94 -2.86
C TYR A 53 -5.02 -3.36 -2.85
N PRO A 54 -4.96 -4.10 -3.98
CA PRO A 54 -4.31 -5.41 -4.01
C PRO A 54 -2.81 -5.35 -3.73
N ILE A 55 -2.13 -4.24 -4.08
CA ILE A 55 -0.71 -4.03 -3.81
C ILE A 55 -0.51 -3.76 -2.32
N ALA A 56 -1.27 -2.81 -1.77
CA ALA A 56 -1.25 -2.49 -0.34
C ALA A 56 -1.52 -3.73 0.51
N TRP A 57 -2.55 -4.51 0.18
CA TRP A 57 -2.88 -5.75 0.88
C TRP A 57 -1.73 -6.78 0.86
N LYS A 58 -1.01 -6.91 -0.27
CA LYS A 58 0.16 -7.81 -0.35
C LYS A 58 1.32 -7.31 0.51
N LEU A 59 1.55 -6.00 0.57
CA LEU A 59 2.58 -5.40 1.41
C LEU A 59 2.26 -5.63 2.89
N ASP A 60 1.02 -5.40 3.30
CA ASP A 60 0.56 -5.64 4.67
C ASP A 60 0.71 -7.12 5.05
N GLN A 61 0.34 -8.05 4.15
CA GLN A 61 0.54 -9.47 4.39
C GLN A 61 2.02 -9.83 4.53
N ARG A 62 2.89 -9.27 3.69
CA ARG A 62 4.34 -9.49 3.82
C ARG A 62 4.86 -8.95 5.14
N ALA A 63 4.45 -7.75 5.53
CA ALA A 63 4.85 -7.13 6.79
C ALA A 63 4.38 -7.96 8.00
N ALA A 64 3.18 -8.52 7.96
CA ALA A 64 2.65 -9.38 9.01
C ALA A 64 3.38 -10.74 9.09
N GLN A 65 3.95 -11.23 7.99
CA GLN A 65 4.70 -12.49 7.94
C GLN A 65 6.18 -12.32 8.28
N SER A 66 6.75 -11.13 8.09
CA SER A 66 8.14 -10.86 8.47
C SER A 66 8.25 -10.70 9.99
N PRO A 67 9.10 -11.49 10.68
CA PRO A 67 9.44 -11.18 12.06
C PRO A 67 10.05 -9.77 12.12
N PRO A 68 9.91 -9.04 13.25
CA PRO A 68 10.54 -7.74 13.42
C PRO A 68 12.02 -7.84 13.06
N PRO A 69 12.57 -6.89 12.27
CA PRO A 69 13.97 -6.94 11.91
C PRO A 69 14.80 -7.00 13.19
N GLU A 70 15.74 -7.94 13.22
CA GLU A 70 16.65 -8.07 14.34
C GLU A 70 17.34 -6.71 14.56
N PRO A 71 17.42 -6.21 15.81
CA PRO A 71 18.11 -4.97 16.10
C PRO A 71 19.51 -5.01 15.49
N LEU A 72 19.92 -3.91 14.85
CA LEU A 72 21.24 -3.80 14.25
C LEU A 72 22.30 -4.19 15.28
N ARG A 73 22.88 -5.39 15.12
CA ARG A 73 23.95 -5.87 15.98
C ARG A 73 25.24 -5.21 15.55
N PHE A 74 25.69 -4.25 16.34
CA PHE A 74 27.03 -3.69 16.17
C PHE A 74 28.07 -4.69 16.66
N PRO A 75 29.11 -5.01 15.88
CA PRO A 75 30.20 -5.86 16.36
C PRO A 75 30.98 -5.13 17.47
N ALA A 76 31.57 -5.86 18.41
CA ALA A 76 32.53 -5.27 19.33
C ALA A 76 33.74 -4.69 18.56
N PRO A 77 34.26 -3.51 18.94
CA PRO A 77 33.91 -2.71 20.13
C PRO A 77 32.79 -1.67 19.92
N LEU A 78 32.16 -1.61 18.75
CA LEU A 78 31.11 -0.60 18.44
C LEU A 78 29.86 -0.75 19.32
N ASN A 79 29.59 -1.93 19.86
CA ASN A 79 28.52 -2.15 20.85
C ASN A 79 28.87 -1.67 22.27
N GLN A 80 30.14 -1.37 22.56
CA GLN A 80 30.62 -0.90 23.87
C GLN A 80 30.87 0.62 23.88
N LEU A 81 30.77 1.28 22.73
CA LEU A 81 30.92 2.72 22.64
C LEU A 81 29.73 3.42 23.32
N PRO A 82 29.97 4.41 24.19
CA PRO A 82 28.90 5.18 24.79
C PRO A 82 28.37 6.18 23.75
N TRP A 83 27.43 5.69 22.93
CA TRP A 83 26.91 6.36 21.74
C TRP A 83 26.34 7.75 21.99
N GLU A 84 25.80 8.02 23.18
CA GLU A 84 25.31 9.34 23.58
C GLU A 84 26.41 10.42 23.48
N PHE A 85 27.61 10.15 24.01
CA PHE A 85 28.73 11.09 23.93
C PHE A 85 29.41 11.07 22.57
N ALA A 86 29.46 9.90 21.91
CA ALA A 86 30.02 9.79 20.57
C ALA A 86 29.26 10.69 19.59
N LYS A 87 27.93 10.70 19.68
CA LYS A 87 27.06 11.51 18.81
C LYS A 87 27.37 13.00 18.94
N ASP A 88 27.61 13.51 20.13
CA ASP A 88 27.94 14.93 20.35
C ASP A 88 29.29 15.32 19.73
N GLN A 89 30.29 14.42 19.79
CA GLN A 89 31.61 14.64 19.18
C GLN A 89 31.57 14.57 17.66
N PHE A 90 30.76 13.67 17.10
CA PHE A 90 30.62 13.51 15.66
C PHE A 90 29.56 14.43 15.04
N SER A 91 28.71 15.11 15.80
CA SER A 91 27.63 15.94 15.22
C SER A 91 28.14 17.11 14.35
N PRO A 92 29.16 17.89 14.77
CA PRO A 92 29.62 19.06 14.00
C PRO A 92 30.35 18.70 12.70
N GLN A 93 31.09 17.57 12.68
CA GLN A 93 31.93 17.13 11.55
C GLN A 93 31.36 15.88 10.85
N GLY A 94 30.29 15.31 11.39
CA GLY A 94 29.73 14.03 10.95
C GLY A 94 29.09 14.12 9.58
N ALA A 95 28.53 15.28 9.22
CA ALA A 95 28.03 15.50 7.86
C ALA A 95 29.15 15.39 6.82
N ASP A 96 30.32 15.99 7.10
CA ASP A 96 31.49 15.91 6.21
C ASP A 96 32.05 14.49 6.15
N PHE A 97 32.16 13.82 7.29
CA PHE A 97 32.58 12.43 7.35
C PHE A 97 31.64 11.51 6.55
N ILE A 98 30.32 11.63 6.75
CA ILE A 98 29.32 10.87 6.00
C ILE A 98 29.38 11.23 4.51
N GLY A 99 29.58 12.50 4.16
CA GLY A 99 29.73 12.96 2.78
C GLY A 99 30.95 12.33 2.09
N VAL A 100 32.12 12.38 2.72
CA VAL A 100 33.36 11.79 2.19
C VAL A 100 33.26 10.27 2.11
N MET A 101 32.78 9.61 3.16
CA MET A 101 32.64 8.15 3.20
C MET A 101 31.62 7.65 2.18
N SER A 102 30.48 8.31 2.03
CA SER A 102 29.47 7.93 1.03
C SER A 102 29.99 8.14 -0.39
N ALA A 103 30.74 9.21 -0.67
CA ALA A 103 31.39 9.43 -1.96
C ALA A 103 32.43 8.35 -2.28
N LEU A 104 33.24 7.94 -1.29
CA LEU A 104 34.20 6.85 -1.44
C LEU A 104 33.51 5.50 -1.70
N ILE A 105 32.45 5.18 -0.97
CA ILE A 105 31.67 3.95 -1.18
C ILE A 105 31.05 3.94 -2.58
N LEU A 106 30.44 5.06 -3.01
CA LEU A 106 29.86 5.17 -4.35
C LEU A 106 30.92 5.04 -5.45
N ARG A 107 32.11 5.62 -5.23
CA ARG A 107 33.24 5.49 -6.15
C ARG A 107 33.73 4.05 -6.23
N ALA A 108 33.97 3.40 -5.09
CA ALA A 108 34.39 2.01 -5.03
C ALA A 108 33.35 1.08 -5.67
N ALA A 109 32.05 1.30 -5.43
CA ALA A 109 30.99 0.53 -6.06
C ALA A 109 30.98 0.72 -7.59
N LYS A 110 31.11 1.95 -8.09
CA LYS A 110 31.24 2.23 -9.53
C LYS A 110 32.49 1.57 -10.12
N ASP A 111 33.62 1.65 -9.42
CA ASP A 111 34.89 1.04 -9.85
C ASP A 111 34.89 -0.48 -9.75
N GLN A 112 33.98 -1.10 -8.98
CA GLN A 112 33.75 -2.54 -8.99
C GLN A 112 32.77 -2.95 -10.10
N ILE A 113 31.80 -2.10 -10.45
CA ILE A 113 30.86 -2.35 -11.57
C ILE A 113 31.53 -2.11 -12.94
N ARG A 114 32.45 -1.14 -13.04
CA ARG A 114 33.16 -0.77 -14.28
C ARG A 114 34.04 -1.89 -14.87
N PRO A 115 34.73 -2.75 -14.09
CA PRO A 115 35.38 -3.98 -14.55
C PRO A 115 34.43 -4.97 -15.21
N TYR A 116 33.13 -4.92 -14.88
CA TYR A 116 32.11 -5.75 -15.50
C TYR A 116 31.38 -5.04 -16.66
N LEU A 117 31.92 -3.93 -17.19
CA LEU A 117 31.37 -3.35 -18.42
C LEU A 117 31.51 -4.35 -19.56
N HIS A 118 30.34 -4.72 -20.08
CA HIS A 118 30.06 -5.53 -21.26
C HIS A 118 31.21 -5.66 -22.25
N ASP A 119 31.62 -6.91 -22.51
CA ASP A 119 32.36 -7.26 -23.70
C ASP A 119 31.52 -6.90 -24.95
N PRO A 120 31.96 -5.94 -25.79
CA PRO A 120 31.25 -5.59 -27.01
C PRO A 120 31.46 -6.63 -28.13
N THR A 121 32.35 -7.62 -27.95
CA THR A 121 32.66 -8.67 -28.94
C THR A 121 31.92 -9.99 -28.70
N GLY A 122 31.19 -10.11 -27.59
CA GLY A 122 30.29 -11.24 -27.35
C GLY A 122 29.10 -11.19 -28.31
N VAL A 123 28.99 -12.19 -29.18
CA VAL A 123 27.83 -12.42 -30.05
C VAL A 123 26.54 -12.23 -29.23
N PRO A 124 25.60 -11.37 -29.63
CA PRO A 124 24.40 -11.12 -28.85
C PRO A 124 23.54 -12.38 -28.84
N GLY A 125 23.64 -13.15 -27.75
CA GLY A 125 22.64 -14.14 -27.42
C GLY A 125 21.29 -13.42 -27.34
N ARG A 126 20.31 -13.93 -28.10
CA ARG A 126 18.97 -13.36 -28.23
C ARG A 126 18.34 -13.17 -26.86
N LEU A 127 18.44 -11.97 -26.30
CA LEU A 127 17.72 -11.61 -25.09
C LEU A 127 16.22 -11.57 -25.43
N PRO A 128 15.35 -12.12 -24.57
CA PRO A 128 13.92 -11.90 -24.72
C PRO A 128 13.65 -10.39 -24.64
N LEU A 129 12.77 -9.92 -25.52
CA LEU A 129 12.35 -8.51 -25.57
C LEU A 129 11.94 -8.04 -24.17
N SER A 130 12.62 -7.00 -23.67
CA SER A 130 12.22 -6.33 -22.44
C SER A 130 10.75 -5.91 -22.54
N PRO A 131 9.92 -6.17 -21.52
CA PRO A 131 8.58 -5.61 -21.51
C PRO A 131 8.70 -4.09 -21.49
N GLU A 132 8.05 -3.48 -22.47
CA GLU A 132 8.00 -2.05 -22.70
C GLU A 132 7.61 -1.34 -21.39
N LYS A 133 8.54 -0.58 -20.84
CA LYS A 133 8.34 0.18 -19.60
C LYS A 133 7.47 1.38 -19.97
N THR A 134 6.15 1.23 -19.90
CA THR A 134 5.22 2.35 -20.08
C THR A 134 5.50 3.37 -18.99
N SER A 135 6.19 4.46 -19.33
CA SER A 135 6.31 5.63 -18.48
C SER A 135 4.92 6.18 -18.25
N SER A 136 4.44 6.11 -17.01
CA SER A 136 3.26 6.82 -16.57
C SER A 136 3.61 8.31 -16.46
N SER A 137 3.41 9.07 -17.54
CA SER A 137 3.44 10.53 -17.51
C SER A 137 2.13 11.04 -16.90
N PHE A 138 2.03 11.05 -15.57
CA PHE A 138 1.03 11.89 -14.91
C PHE A 138 1.69 13.22 -14.56
N PRO A 139 1.16 14.38 -15.02
CA PRO A 139 1.62 15.66 -14.52
C PRO A 139 1.23 15.77 -13.03
N HIS A 140 2.18 16.22 -12.21
CA HIS A 140 1.89 16.65 -10.85
C HIS A 140 0.87 17.78 -10.91
N THR A 141 -0.36 17.52 -10.46
CA THR A 141 -1.28 18.60 -10.10
C THR A 141 -0.80 19.17 -8.77
N GLU A 142 -0.16 20.33 -8.81
CA GLU A 142 -0.05 21.21 -7.65
C GLU A 142 -1.45 21.62 -7.21
N SER A 143 -1.92 21.06 -6.11
CA SER A 143 -3.09 21.57 -5.40
C SER A 143 -2.64 22.59 -4.38
N ARG A 144 -2.80 23.86 -4.77
CA ARG A 144 -2.67 25.06 -3.96
C ARG A 144 -3.59 24.99 -2.73
N ALA A 145 -3.11 25.61 -1.65
CA ALA A 145 -3.77 25.80 -0.36
C ALA A 145 -5.24 26.26 -0.45
N GLY A 146 -6.05 25.72 0.45
CA GLY A 146 -7.40 26.19 0.77
C GLY A 146 -7.79 25.63 2.14
N ASP A 147 -7.71 26.49 3.15
CA ASP A 147 -8.27 26.28 4.48
C ASP A 147 -9.79 26.02 4.39
N ASP A 148 -10.30 25.06 5.15
CA ASP A 148 -11.42 25.24 6.09
C ASP A 148 -11.99 23.91 6.64
N ALA A 149 -11.88 23.80 7.96
CA ALA A 149 -12.81 23.25 8.95
C ALA A 149 -13.76 22.08 8.63
N THR A 150 -13.67 20.98 9.42
CA THR A 150 -14.64 20.61 10.48
C THR A 150 -14.70 19.08 10.71
N GLY A 151 -14.18 18.65 11.87
CA GLY A 151 -14.84 17.72 12.81
C GLY A 151 -15.05 16.25 12.43
N VAL A 152 -14.17 15.36 12.91
CA VAL A 152 -14.57 14.02 13.40
C VAL A 152 -13.71 13.64 14.62
N SER A 153 -14.36 13.45 15.77
CA SER A 153 -13.78 12.92 17.01
C SER A 153 -13.37 11.44 16.86
N PRO A 154 -12.27 10.99 17.46
CA PRO A 154 -11.92 9.57 17.47
C PRO A 154 -12.61 8.85 18.64
N THR A 155 -13.62 8.05 18.35
CA THR A 155 -14.08 7.00 19.27
C THR A 155 -13.12 5.82 19.14
N GLY A 156 -12.12 5.73 20.03
CA GLY A 156 -11.28 4.55 20.17
C GLY A 156 -12.05 3.38 20.80
N PRO A 157 -11.67 2.11 20.54
CA PRO A 157 -12.24 0.98 21.24
C PRO A 157 -11.63 0.85 22.64
N ALA A 158 -12.47 0.55 23.63
CA ALA A 158 -12.06 0.26 25.00
C ALA A 158 -11.35 -1.10 25.08
N MET A 159 -10.19 -1.11 25.73
CA MET A 159 -9.40 -2.29 26.07
C MET A 159 -10.17 -3.20 27.03
N GLY A 160 -10.10 -4.51 26.80
CA GLY A 160 -10.69 -5.52 27.65
C GLY A 160 -9.95 -5.70 28.98
N THR A 161 -10.72 -6.00 30.01
CA THR A 161 -10.25 -6.63 31.25
C THR A 161 -11.01 -7.95 31.39
N SER A 162 -10.35 -9.05 31.04
CA SER A 162 -10.72 -10.38 31.50
C SER A 162 -9.73 -10.76 32.61
N ALA A 163 -10.20 -10.67 33.86
CA ALA A 163 -9.55 -11.29 35.01
C ALA A 163 -10.35 -12.53 35.37
N SER A 164 -9.69 -13.68 35.45
CA SER A 164 -10.11 -14.88 36.20
C SER A 164 -8.96 -15.90 36.20
N PRO A 165 -8.92 -16.85 37.14
CA PRO A 165 -9.76 -17.01 38.34
C PRO A 165 -9.06 -16.57 39.64
#